data_AF-A4I911-F1
#
_entry.id   AF-A4I911-F1
#
_cell.length_a   1.000
_cell.length_b   1.000
_cell.length_c   1.000
_cell.angle_alpha   90.00
_cell.angle_beta   90.00
_cell.angle_gamma   90.00
#
_symmetry.space_group_name_H-M   'P 1'
#
loop_
_entity.id
_entity.type
_entity.pdbx_description
1 polymer ?
#
loop_
_entity_poly.entity_id
_entity_poly.type
_entity_poly.pdbx_seq_one_letter_code
_entity_poly.pdbx_strand_id
1 'polypeptide(L)'
;MWTLSRPCLAAAVRTAVLCQKKQTAAGYMASAGKVGNEEKWAQAAMEYIHEKNHVNDARKRQQDVDQERSIANAYDRYSAVSEAKFDERLSRLIARMSEALEEMRKLGLEEALEEAVLLNSEQPPGHYRRPSLTPPLVGYEPGFGLDVPQLRSQQAEYPPLRRPTDWLEFGEGGADDFPYVDTHKIEDLTAKHEAQLEEQHGVLREAAPLTGVEGEGWEAYVALHRKALARQHLIMDLHNDPELRDKYNADEAFRAAEWERRGMGALSIEAPLERDVELHYAQVPAYEAFRSH
;
A
#
# COMPACT_ATOMS: atom_id res chain seq x y z
N MET A 1 27.53 -15.38 -11.99
CA MET A 1 27.57 -15.24 -13.47
C MET A 1 26.21 -15.71 -14.00
N TRP A 2 25.30 -14.80 -14.32
CA TRP A 2 24.01 -15.14 -14.93
C TRP A 2 23.99 -14.54 -16.33
N THR A 3 24.11 -15.41 -17.33
CA THR A 3 23.98 -15.10 -18.76
C THR A 3 22.49 -15.01 -19.10
N LEU A 4 21.99 -13.79 -19.29
CA LEU A 4 20.64 -13.56 -19.82
C LEU A 4 20.59 -14.04 -21.27
N SER A 5 19.80 -15.09 -21.48
CA SER A 5 19.55 -15.69 -22.78
C SER A 5 18.73 -14.74 -23.66
N ARG A 6 18.86 -14.93 -24.97
CA ARG A 6 18.29 -14.12 -26.06
C ARG A 6 16.74 -14.00 -26.17
N PRO A 7 15.83 -14.66 -25.38
CA PRO A 7 14.39 -14.45 -25.55
C PRO A 7 13.88 -13.07 -25.09
N CYS A 8 14.56 -12.39 -24.16
CA CYS A 8 14.04 -11.15 -23.54
C CYS A 8 14.02 -9.93 -24.48
N LEU A 9 14.81 -9.95 -25.56
CA LEU A 9 14.84 -8.86 -26.55
C LEU A 9 13.56 -8.81 -27.40
N ALA A 10 12.88 -9.94 -27.62
CA ALA A 10 11.64 -9.97 -28.42
C ALA A 10 10.43 -9.44 -27.63
N ALA A 11 10.40 -9.65 -26.31
CA ALA A 11 9.36 -9.12 -25.43
C ALA A 11 9.51 -7.60 -25.24
N ALA A 12 10.74 -7.12 -25.01
CA ALA A 12 11.03 -5.70 -24.84
C ALA A 12 10.77 -4.86 -26.11
N VAL A 13 10.98 -5.42 -27.31
CA VAL A 13 10.65 -4.75 -28.58
C VAL A 13 9.14 -4.73 -28.83
N ARG A 14 8.38 -5.73 -28.36
CA ARG A 14 6.91 -5.74 -28.48
C ARG A 14 6.21 -4.79 -27.51
N THR A 15 6.72 -4.62 -26.29
CA THR A 15 6.17 -3.66 -25.30
C THR A 15 6.58 -2.22 -25.61
N ALA A 16 7.80 -1.97 -26.11
CA ALA A 16 8.21 -0.63 -26.52
C ALA A 16 7.47 -0.09 -27.76
N VAL A 17 7.07 -0.98 -28.70
CA VAL A 17 6.26 -0.62 -29.88
C VAL A 17 4.78 -0.37 -29.53
N LEU A 18 4.31 -0.82 -28.36
CA LEU A 18 2.95 -0.54 -27.88
C LEU A 18 2.83 0.79 -27.13
N CYS A 19 3.91 1.28 -26.51
CA CYS A 19 3.92 2.50 -25.70
C CYS A 19 4.47 3.76 -26.41
N GLN A 20 5.00 3.63 -27.63
CA GLN A 20 5.46 4.78 -28.43
C GLN A 20 4.50 5.05 -29.59
N LYS A 21 3.68 6.11 -29.47
CA LYS A 21 2.84 6.68 -30.54
C LYS A 21 1.78 5.74 -31.13
N LYS A 22 0.80 5.31 -30.33
CA LYS A 22 -0.55 5.13 -30.86
C LYS A 22 -1.33 6.42 -30.64
N GLN A 23 -1.27 7.33 -31.62
CA GLN A 23 -2.54 7.85 -32.13
C GLN A 23 -3.34 6.59 -32.48
N THR A 24 -4.16 6.11 -31.55
CA THR A 24 -4.96 4.91 -31.75
C THR A 24 -5.75 5.13 -33.04
N ALA A 25 -5.97 4.08 -33.83
CA ALA A 25 -6.82 4.20 -35.02
C ALA A 25 -8.20 4.82 -34.68
N ALA A 26 -8.62 4.72 -33.41
CA ALA A 26 -9.74 5.44 -32.81
C ALA A 26 -9.59 6.98 -32.84
N GLY A 27 -8.42 7.56 -32.54
CA GLY A 27 -8.17 9.00 -32.67
C GLY A 27 -8.22 9.51 -34.13
N TYR A 28 -7.85 8.67 -35.10
CA TYR A 28 -8.02 8.97 -36.53
C TYR A 28 -9.49 8.81 -36.98
N MET A 29 -10.24 7.84 -36.43
CA MET A 29 -11.67 7.66 -36.76
C MET A 29 -12.56 8.74 -36.12
N ALA A 30 -12.24 9.16 -34.90
CA ALA A 30 -12.94 10.22 -34.17
C ALA A 30 -12.82 11.59 -34.85
N SER A 31 -11.66 11.88 -35.46
CA SER A 31 -11.43 13.08 -36.25
C SER A 31 -12.01 13.01 -37.68
N ALA A 32 -12.22 11.81 -38.23
CA ALA A 32 -12.79 11.59 -39.56
C ALA A 32 -14.34 11.64 -39.63
N GLY A 33 -15.02 12.08 -38.56
CA GLY A 33 -16.48 12.35 -38.56
C GLY A 33 -17.39 11.12 -38.62
N LYS A 34 -16.86 9.90 -38.46
CA LYS A 34 -17.63 8.64 -38.52
C LYS A 34 -18.09 8.11 -37.15
N VAL A 35 -17.86 8.89 -36.11
CA VAL A 35 -17.85 8.47 -34.71
C VAL A 35 -18.76 9.40 -33.91
N GLY A 36 -19.70 8.85 -33.15
CA GLY A 36 -20.70 9.61 -32.38
C GLY A 36 -20.05 10.59 -31.37
N ASN A 37 -20.79 11.61 -30.94
CA ASN A 37 -20.25 12.60 -29.97
C ASN A 37 -19.77 11.94 -28.66
N GLU A 38 -20.39 10.84 -28.23
CA GLU A 38 -19.99 10.10 -27.02
C GLU A 38 -18.63 9.41 -27.16
N GLU A 39 -18.33 8.81 -28.32
CA GLU A 39 -17.04 8.17 -28.57
C GLU A 39 -15.89 9.20 -28.62
N LYS A 40 -16.15 10.43 -29.08
CA LYS A 40 -15.18 11.54 -28.98
C LYS A 40 -14.91 11.92 -27.52
N TRP A 41 -15.95 11.96 -26.70
CA TRP A 41 -15.82 12.21 -25.26
C TRP A 41 -15.05 11.08 -24.57
N ALA A 42 -15.36 9.81 -24.89
CA ALA A 42 -14.64 8.66 -24.37
C ALA A 42 -13.15 8.68 -24.77
N GLN A 43 -12.83 9.05 -26.02
CA GLN A 43 -11.45 9.21 -26.44
C GLN A 43 -10.74 10.32 -25.65
N ALA A 44 -11.40 11.47 -25.44
CA ALA A 44 -10.83 12.54 -24.63
C ALA A 44 -10.63 12.11 -23.17
N ALA A 45 -11.53 11.29 -22.62
CA ALA A 45 -11.38 10.69 -21.29
C ALA A 45 -10.19 9.73 -21.23
N MET A 46 -9.97 8.91 -22.25
CA MET A 46 -8.80 8.02 -22.33
C MET A 46 -7.48 8.79 -22.40
N GLU A 47 -7.45 9.92 -23.13
CA GLU A 47 -6.27 10.81 -23.15
C GLU A 47 -6.01 11.45 -21.78
N TYR A 48 -7.06 11.71 -20.99
CA TYR A 48 -6.93 12.21 -19.62
C TYR A 48 -6.40 11.15 -18.65
N ILE A 49 -6.82 9.89 -18.80
CA ILE A 49 -6.37 8.76 -17.97
C ILE A 49 -4.88 8.44 -18.23
N HIS A 50 -4.42 8.61 -19.46
CA HIS A 50 -3.06 8.25 -19.85
C HIS A 50 -2.00 9.19 -19.25
N GLU A 51 -1.25 8.70 -18.26
CA GLU A 51 -0.09 9.40 -17.72
C GLU A 51 1.09 9.40 -18.71
N LYS A 52 1.69 10.57 -18.95
CA LYS A 52 2.83 10.73 -19.86
C LYS A 52 4.12 10.94 -19.08
N ASN A 53 5.09 10.05 -19.29
CA ASN A 53 6.46 10.25 -18.83
C ASN A 53 7.10 11.40 -19.62
N HIS A 54 7.29 12.54 -18.95
CA HIS A 54 7.84 13.75 -19.54
C HIS A 54 9.31 13.92 -19.16
N VAL A 55 10.03 14.70 -19.97
CA VAL A 55 11.41 15.08 -19.68
C VAL A 55 11.47 16.13 -18.57
N ASN A 56 12.62 16.24 -17.91
CA ASN A 56 12.89 17.33 -16.97
C ASN A 56 12.66 18.70 -17.64
N ASP A 57 12.12 19.66 -16.89
CA ASP A 57 11.83 21.01 -17.41
C ASP A 57 13.12 21.74 -17.83
N ALA A 58 13.19 22.15 -19.10
CA ALA A 58 14.32 22.86 -19.70
C ALA A 58 14.58 24.25 -19.07
N ARG A 59 13.62 24.78 -18.30
CA ARG A 59 13.78 26.03 -17.55
C ARG A 59 14.56 25.85 -16.25
N LYS A 60 14.70 24.63 -15.74
CA LYS A 60 15.50 24.37 -14.53
C LYS A 60 16.96 24.77 -14.79
N ARG A 61 17.56 25.37 -13.76
CA ARG A 61 18.97 25.72 -13.70
C ARG A 61 19.63 24.96 -12.57
N GLN A 62 20.95 24.78 -12.67
CA GLN A 62 21.71 24.02 -11.68
C GLN A 62 21.52 24.60 -10.26
N GLN A 63 21.58 25.93 -10.11
CA GLN A 63 21.41 26.61 -8.82
C GLN A 63 20.03 26.34 -8.18
N ASP A 64 18.96 26.31 -8.98
CA ASP A 64 17.60 26.16 -8.47
C ASP A 64 17.39 24.71 -8.00
N VAL A 65 17.92 23.75 -8.77
CA VAL A 65 17.91 22.31 -8.41
C VAL A 65 18.72 22.07 -7.13
N ASP A 66 19.89 22.69 -7.00
CA ASP A 66 20.72 22.56 -5.79
C ASP A 66 20.05 23.22 -4.57
N GLN A 67 19.34 24.33 -4.77
CA GLN A 67 18.52 24.96 -3.73
C GLN A 67 17.34 24.07 -3.31
N GLU A 68 16.61 23.48 -4.27
CA GLU A 68 15.54 22.50 -4.00
C GLU A 68 16.06 21.33 -3.16
N ARG A 69 17.22 20.76 -3.52
CA ARG A 69 17.88 19.70 -2.75
C ARG A 69 18.25 20.15 -1.34
N SER A 70 18.77 21.36 -1.19
CA SER A 70 19.11 21.94 0.12
C SER A 70 17.87 22.12 1.00
N ILE A 71 16.75 22.56 0.42
CA ILE A 71 15.47 22.72 1.12
C ILE A 71 14.90 21.36 1.53
N ALA A 72 14.90 20.36 0.64
CA ALA A 72 14.47 19.00 0.95
C ALA A 72 15.27 18.42 2.12
N ASN A 73 16.60 18.51 2.05
CA ASN A 73 17.47 18.10 3.15
C ASN A 73 17.13 18.86 4.44
N ALA A 74 16.88 20.18 4.38
CA ALA A 74 16.51 20.95 5.56
C ALA A 74 15.17 20.49 6.18
N TYR A 75 14.21 20.11 5.34
CA TYR A 75 12.93 19.56 5.75
C TYR A 75 13.09 18.19 6.43
N ASP A 76 13.88 17.28 5.85
CA ASP A 76 14.11 15.95 6.43
C ASP A 76 14.77 16.04 7.81
N ARG A 77 15.69 17.01 8.00
CA ARG A 77 16.26 17.29 9.34
C ARG A 77 15.22 17.71 10.35
N TYR A 78 14.26 18.50 9.90
CA TYR A 78 13.18 19.00 10.74
C TYR A 78 12.19 17.86 11.07
N SER A 79 11.81 17.05 10.09
CA SER A 79 10.85 15.94 10.28
C SER A 79 11.44 14.80 11.13
N ALA A 80 12.73 14.48 10.98
CA ALA A 80 13.40 13.41 11.72
C ALA A 80 13.27 13.54 13.25
N VAL A 81 13.25 14.78 13.77
CA VAL A 81 13.05 15.01 15.22
C VAL A 81 11.62 14.67 15.65
N SER A 82 10.64 14.97 14.80
CA SER A 82 9.23 14.65 15.07
C SER A 82 8.97 13.16 14.94
N GLU A 83 9.51 12.52 13.91
CA GLU A 83 9.41 11.07 13.67
C GLU A 83 10.03 10.27 14.81
N ALA A 84 11.28 10.57 15.21
CA ALA A 84 11.91 9.87 16.33
C ALA A 84 11.13 10.00 17.65
N LYS A 85 10.56 11.19 17.94
CA LYS A 85 9.70 11.40 19.12
C LYS A 85 8.38 10.63 19.03
N PHE A 86 7.82 10.52 17.82
CA PHE A 86 6.61 9.76 17.57
C PHE A 86 6.87 8.26 17.79
N ASP A 87 7.94 7.72 17.22
CA ASP A 87 8.32 6.31 17.34
C ASP A 87 8.61 5.92 18.79
N GLU A 88 9.33 6.77 19.54
CA GLU A 88 9.59 6.57 20.96
C GLU A 88 8.28 6.59 21.78
N ARG A 89 7.35 7.50 21.44
CA ARG A 89 6.04 7.57 22.10
C ARG A 89 5.20 6.34 21.80
N LEU A 90 5.15 5.89 20.55
CA LEU A 90 4.41 4.71 20.13
C LEU A 90 4.98 3.45 20.78
N SER A 91 6.30 3.29 20.80
CA SER A 91 6.99 2.17 21.45
C SER A 91 6.66 2.09 22.94
N ARG A 92 6.65 3.23 23.64
CA ARG A 92 6.24 3.30 25.06
C ARG A 92 4.77 2.95 25.27
N LEU A 93 3.88 3.42 24.38
CA LEU A 93 2.46 3.08 24.44
C LEU A 93 2.25 1.58 24.29
N ILE A 94 2.88 0.96 23.29
CA ILE A 94 2.83 -0.48 23.06
C ILE A 94 3.33 -1.24 24.29
N ALA A 95 4.49 -0.85 24.85
CA ALA A 95 5.04 -1.49 26.05
C ALA A 95 4.06 -1.44 27.24
N ARG A 96 3.39 -0.31 27.46
CA ARG A 96 2.40 -0.16 28.53
C ARG A 96 1.14 -1.00 28.31
N MET A 97 0.68 -1.11 27.07
CA MET A 97 -0.46 -1.96 26.72
C MET A 97 -0.12 -3.44 26.89
N SER A 98 1.08 -3.87 26.47
CA SER A 98 1.56 -5.24 26.69
C SER A 98 1.70 -5.58 28.17
N GLU A 99 2.27 -4.68 28.97
CA GLU A 99 2.36 -4.82 30.43
C GLU A 99 0.98 -5.02 31.07
N ALA A 100 -0.02 -4.24 30.65
CA ALA A 100 -1.39 -4.37 31.14
C ALA A 100 -2.01 -5.75 30.83
N LEU A 101 -1.81 -6.28 29.62
CA LEU A 101 -2.28 -7.62 29.25
C LEU A 101 -1.57 -8.73 30.03
N GLU A 102 -0.27 -8.57 30.30
CA GLU A 102 0.49 -9.51 31.14
C GLU A 102 0.02 -9.49 32.60
N GLU A 103 -0.31 -8.32 33.15
CA GLU A 103 -0.88 -8.22 34.49
C GLU A 103 -2.27 -8.87 34.60
N MET A 104 -3.14 -8.71 33.59
CA MET A 104 -4.41 -9.43 33.53
C MET A 104 -4.21 -10.95 33.57
N ARG A 105 -3.21 -11.45 32.86
CA ARG A 105 -2.82 -12.88 32.89
C ARG A 105 -2.33 -13.31 34.28
N LYS A 106 -1.50 -12.51 34.95
CA LYS A 106 -1.01 -12.81 36.31
C LYS A 106 -2.13 -12.83 37.35
N LEU A 107 -3.17 -12.02 37.16
CA LEU A 107 -4.35 -11.96 38.03
C LEU A 107 -5.34 -13.10 37.79
N GLY A 108 -5.12 -13.97 36.78
CA GLY A 108 -6.02 -15.08 36.46
C GLY A 108 -7.32 -14.67 35.79
N LEU A 109 -7.35 -13.51 35.11
CA LEU A 109 -8.52 -12.98 34.42
C LEU A 109 -8.58 -13.49 32.96
N GLU A 110 -8.62 -14.80 32.76
CA GLU A 110 -8.49 -15.43 31.43
C GLU A 110 -9.63 -15.04 30.46
N GLU A 111 -10.90 -15.11 30.90
CA GLU A 111 -12.05 -14.73 30.07
C GLU A 111 -11.97 -13.24 29.63
N ALA A 112 -11.65 -12.35 30.57
CA ALA A 112 -11.51 -10.92 30.27
C ALA A 112 -10.32 -10.63 29.34
N LEU A 113 -9.25 -11.45 29.41
CA LEU A 113 -8.12 -11.35 28.50
C LEU A 113 -8.51 -11.76 27.08
N GLU A 114 -9.26 -12.84 26.93
CA GLU A 114 -9.76 -13.28 25.62
C GLU A 114 -10.65 -12.22 24.97
N GLU A 115 -11.59 -11.63 25.73
CA GLU A 115 -12.43 -10.53 25.25
C GLU A 115 -11.64 -9.26 24.91
N ALA A 116 -10.63 -8.90 25.72
CA ALA A 116 -9.85 -7.69 25.52
C ALA A 116 -8.89 -7.75 24.31
N VAL A 117 -8.51 -8.95 23.88
CA VAL A 117 -7.65 -9.16 22.70
C VAL A 117 -8.48 -9.15 21.41
N LEU A 118 -9.81 -9.30 21.49
CA LEU A 118 -10.68 -9.10 20.35
C LEU A 118 -10.66 -7.62 19.92
N LEU A 119 -10.52 -7.41 18.61
CA LEU A 119 -10.52 -6.06 18.05
C LEU A 119 -11.91 -5.42 18.25
N ASN A 120 -11.97 -4.31 18.98
CA ASN A 120 -13.15 -3.46 18.99
C ASN A 120 -13.41 -2.96 17.56
N SER A 121 -14.44 -3.52 16.92
CA SER A 121 -14.75 -3.31 15.51
C SER A 121 -15.62 -2.08 15.26
N GLU A 122 -16.05 -1.36 16.32
CA GLU A 122 -16.78 -0.11 16.18
C GLU A 122 -15.86 1.02 15.67
N GLN A 123 -16.21 1.58 14.51
CA GLN A 123 -15.52 2.75 13.97
C GLN A 123 -15.88 4.02 14.77
N PRO A 124 -15.05 5.08 14.72
CA PRO A 124 -15.41 6.36 15.30
C PRO A 124 -16.79 6.82 14.79
N PRO A 125 -17.68 7.29 15.67
CA PRO A 125 -19.05 7.62 15.30
C PRO A 125 -19.10 8.83 14.37
N GLY A 126 -20.21 9.04 13.65
CA GLY A 126 -20.33 10.13 12.66
C GLY A 126 -20.16 11.56 13.20
N HIS A 127 -20.22 11.76 14.52
CA HIS A 127 -19.93 13.05 15.16
C HIS A 127 -18.45 13.23 15.51
N TYR A 128 -17.61 12.20 15.33
CA TYR A 128 -16.17 12.30 15.44
C TYR A 128 -15.63 13.18 14.32
N ARG A 129 -15.39 14.45 14.66
CA ARG A 129 -15.12 15.49 13.68
C ARG A 129 -13.65 15.54 13.30
N ARG A 130 -13.37 15.56 12.00
CA ARG A 130 -12.04 15.89 11.47
C ARG A 130 -11.58 17.27 11.98
N PRO A 131 -10.33 17.40 12.50
CA PRO A 131 -9.75 18.71 12.81
C PRO A 131 -9.88 19.66 11.61
N SER A 132 -10.50 20.81 11.84
CA SER A 132 -10.75 21.83 10.80
C SER A 132 -9.73 22.96 10.94
N LEU A 133 -9.39 23.61 9.82
CA LEU A 133 -8.46 24.75 9.81
C LEU A 133 -8.94 25.90 10.70
N THR A 134 -10.25 26.15 10.75
CA THR A 134 -10.87 27.17 11.58
C THR A 134 -11.85 26.58 12.60
N PRO A 135 -12.02 27.22 13.77
CA PRO A 135 -13.07 26.86 14.72
C PRO A 135 -14.47 26.98 14.11
N PRO A 136 -15.47 26.25 14.62
CA PRO A 136 -16.86 26.43 14.21
C PRO A 136 -17.39 27.82 14.61
N LEU A 137 -18.21 28.42 13.73
CA LEU A 137 -18.92 29.66 14.01
C LEU A 137 -20.12 29.41 14.93
N VAL A 138 -20.47 30.39 15.76
CA VAL A 138 -21.63 30.32 16.66
C VAL A 138 -22.93 30.38 15.85
N GLY A 139 -23.81 29.39 16.04
CA GLY A 139 -25.13 29.38 15.41
C GLY A 139 -25.12 29.17 13.88
N TYR A 140 -24.02 28.65 13.32
CA TYR A 140 -23.97 28.35 11.89
C TYR A 140 -24.68 27.04 11.58
N GLU A 141 -25.80 27.15 10.86
CA GLU A 141 -26.39 26.07 10.07
C GLU A 141 -25.94 26.22 8.59
N PRO A 142 -25.94 25.14 7.78
CA PRO A 142 -25.50 25.20 6.39
C PRO A 142 -26.16 26.34 5.61
N GLY A 143 -25.35 27.29 5.12
CA GLY A 143 -25.87 28.44 4.37
C GLY A 143 -26.73 29.43 5.18
N PHE A 144 -26.68 29.42 6.52
CA PHE A 144 -27.54 30.24 7.39
C PHE A 144 -29.04 30.09 7.07
N GLY A 145 -29.48 28.85 6.82
CA GLY A 145 -30.88 28.49 6.55
C GLY A 145 -31.24 28.50 5.05
N LEU A 146 -30.29 28.83 4.17
CA LEU A 146 -30.46 28.71 2.72
C LEU A 146 -30.27 27.26 2.26
N ASP A 147 -31.28 26.44 2.53
CA ASP A 147 -31.26 25.01 2.21
C ASP A 147 -31.36 24.75 0.70
N VAL A 148 -30.44 23.93 0.20
CA VAL A 148 -30.47 23.36 -1.16
C VAL A 148 -30.59 21.83 -1.04
N PRO A 149 -31.82 21.27 -1.08
CA PRO A 149 -32.07 19.85 -0.84
C PRO A 149 -31.30 18.89 -1.78
N GLN A 150 -30.89 19.37 -2.96
CA GLN A 150 -30.12 18.61 -3.93
C GLN A 150 -28.69 18.30 -3.43
N LEU A 151 -28.08 19.18 -2.63
CA LEU A 151 -26.69 19.06 -2.19
C LEU A 151 -26.51 18.15 -0.96
N ARG A 152 -27.58 17.90 -0.20
CA ARG A 152 -27.56 16.98 0.95
C ARG A 152 -27.81 15.51 0.57
N SER A 153 -27.96 15.21 -0.72
CA SER A 153 -28.12 13.84 -1.19
C SER A 153 -26.86 13.04 -0.91
N GLN A 154 -27.00 11.89 -0.25
CA GLN A 154 -25.91 10.94 -0.09
C GLN A 154 -25.72 10.20 -1.41
N GLN A 155 -24.48 10.18 -1.92
CA GLN A 155 -24.12 9.53 -3.17
C GLN A 155 -23.47 8.17 -2.88
N ALA A 156 -23.54 7.25 -3.85
CA ALA A 156 -22.84 5.99 -3.76
C ALA A 156 -21.32 6.18 -3.92
N GLU A 157 -20.54 5.39 -3.20
CA GLU A 157 -19.09 5.32 -3.36
C GLU A 157 -18.71 4.45 -4.58
N TYR A 158 -17.64 4.80 -5.28
CA TYR A 158 -17.13 4.05 -6.44
C TYR A 158 -15.60 3.84 -6.34
N PRO A 159 -15.08 2.61 -6.59
CA PRO A 159 -15.82 1.39 -6.90
C PRO A 159 -16.60 0.85 -5.68
N PRO A 160 -17.66 0.04 -5.87
CA PRO A 160 -18.31 -0.63 -4.75
C PRO A 160 -17.30 -1.53 -4.04
N LEU A 161 -17.14 -1.33 -2.73
CA LEU A 161 -16.16 -2.08 -1.94
C LEU A 161 -16.59 -3.55 -1.86
N ARG A 162 -15.64 -4.45 -2.10
CA ARG A 162 -15.76 -5.88 -1.86
C ARG A 162 -14.49 -6.37 -1.22
N ARG A 163 -14.63 -7.12 -0.13
CA ARG A 163 -13.51 -7.72 0.61
C ARG A 163 -13.55 -9.25 0.51
N PRO A 164 -12.40 -9.91 0.64
CA PRO A 164 -12.28 -11.37 0.74
C PRO A 164 -13.34 -12.05 1.62
N THR A 165 -13.63 -11.44 2.78
CA THR A 165 -14.55 -11.98 3.78
C THR A 165 -16.02 -11.86 3.40
N ASP A 166 -16.38 -11.06 2.39
CA ASP A 166 -17.77 -10.96 1.94
C ASP A 166 -18.27 -12.31 1.39
N TRP A 167 -17.38 -13.17 0.90
CA TRP A 167 -17.71 -14.54 0.51
C TRP A 167 -18.09 -15.42 1.70
N LEU A 168 -17.55 -15.14 2.88
CA LEU A 168 -17.87 -15.88 4.10
C LEU A 168 -19.21 -15.45 4.71
N GLU A 169 -19.65 -14.21 4.48
CA GLU A 169 -20.89 -13.68 5.05
C GLU A 169 -22.06 -13.78 4.05
N PHE A 170 -21.84 -13.36 2.80
CA PHE A 170 -22.90 -13.22 1.79
C PHE A 170 -22.83 -14.25 0.65
N GLY A 171 -21.81 -15.12 0.65
CA GLY A 171 -21.64 -16.16 -0.36
C GLY A 171 -22.53 -17.40 -0.17
N GLU A 172 -22.56 -18.28 -1.16
CA GLU A 172 -23.19 -19.60 -1.02
C GLU A 172 -22.43 -20.42 0.04
N GLY A 173 -23.13 -20.85 1.10
CA GLY A 173 -22.49 -21.52 2.25
C GLY A 173 -21.82 -20.55 3.24
N GLY A 174 -22.29 -19.29 3.28
CA GLY A 174 -21.92 -18.32 4.29
C GLY A 174 -21.99 -18.88 5.72
N ALA A 175 -21.18 -18.36 6.61
CA ALA A 175 -21.17 -18.75 8.01
C ALA A 175 -22.51 -18.39 8.67
N ASP A 176 -23.02 -19.28 9.52
CA ASP A 176 -24.24 -19.04 10.28
C ASP A 176 -24.07 -17.89 11.29
N ASP A 177 -22.84 -17.68 11.77
CA ASP A 177 -22.48 -16.62 12.71
C ASP A 177 -21.21 -15.88 12.22
N PHE A 178 -21.38 -14.70 11.63
CA PHE A 178 -20.28 -13.80 11.29
C PHE A 178 -20.22 -12.69 12.35
N PRO A 179 -19.08 -12.47 13.03
CA PRO A 179 -17.70 -12.77 12.60
C PRO A 179 -17.10 -14.10 13.12
N TYR A 180 -17.86 -14.94 13.83
CA TYR A 180 -17.38 -16.16 14.47
C TYR A 180 -17.37 -17.37 13.53
N VAL A 181 -16.40 -17.39 12.61
CA VAL A 181 -16.29 -18.41 11.56
C VAL A 181 -15.33 -19.54 11.96
N ASP A 182 -15.67 -20.78 11.61
CA ASP A 182 -14.80 -21.95 11.81
C ASP A 182 -13.44 -21.81 11.11
N THR A 183 -12.37 -22.28 11.77
CA THR A 183 -10.97 -22.16 11.33
C THR A 183 -10.74 -22.67 9.89
N HIS A 184 -11.33 -23.81 9.52
CA HIS A 184 -11.16 -24.41 8.19
C HIS A 184 -11.60 -23.47 7.04
N LYS A 185 -12.66 -22.68 7.24
CA LYS A 185 -13.10 -21.70 6.22
C LYS A 185 -12.10 -20.54 6.11
N ILE A 186 -11.41 -20.18 7.19
CA ILE A 186 -10.37 -19.15 7.17
C ILE A 186 -9.08 -19.68 6.53
N GLU A 187 -8.75 -20.95 6.74
CA GLU A 187 -7.64 -21.63 6.05
C GLU A 187 -7.86 -21.63 4.53
N ASP A 188 -9.04 -22.05 4.08
CA ASP A 188 -9.43 -22.03 2.66
C ASP A 188 -9.38 -20.61 2.09
N LEU A 189 -9.87 -19.62 2.84
CA LEU A 189 -9.81 -18.22 2.44
C LEU A 189 -8.36 -17.74 2.29
N THR A 190 -7.49 -18.08 3.23
CA THR A 190 -6.08 -17.69 3.24
C THR A 190 -5.35 -18.27 2.03
N ALA A 191 -5.49 -19.58 1.80
CA ALA A 191 -4.88 -20.28 0.66
C ALA A 191 -5.35 -19.71 -0.69
N LYS A 192 -6.66 -19.44 -0.82
CA LYS A 192 -7.23 -18.82 -2.02
C LYS A 192 -6.63 -17.43 -2.29
N HIS A 193 -6.49 -16.61 -1.25
CA HIS A 193 -5.98 -15.24 -1.40
C HIS A 193 -4.47 -15.19 -1.64
N GLU A 194 -3.71 -16.13 -1.09
CA GLU A 194 -2.30 -16.28 -1.42
C GLU A 194 -2.12 -16.56 -2.91
N ALA A 195 -2.83 -17.56 -3.45
CA ALA A 195 -2.77 -17.88 -4.88
C ALA A 195 -3.22 -16.70 -5.77
N GLN A 196 -4.31 -16.02 -5.39
CA GLN A 196 -4.81 -14.86 -6.13
C GLN A 196 -3.83 -13.68 -6.10
N LEU A 197 -3.20 -13.40 -4.95
CA LEU A 197 -2.22 -12.34 -4.81
C LEU A 197 -0.99 -12.60 -5.70
N GLU A 198 -0.50 -13.84 -5.72
CA GLU A 198 0.63 -14.24 -6.57
C GLU A 198 0.31 -14.06 -8.06
N GLU A 199 -0.86 -14.54 -8.50
CA GLU A 199 -1.29 -14.41 -9.89
C GLU A 199 -1.42 -12.93 -10.29
N GLN A 200 -2.12 -12.14 -9.48
CA GLN A 200 -2.34 -10.71 -9.76
C GLN A 200 -1.02 -9.93 -9.74
N HIS A 201 -0.13 -10.19 -8.78
CA HIS A 201 1.19 -9.56 -8.75
C HIS A 201 2.01 -9.91 -9.98
N GLY A 202 2.06 -11.19 -10.37
CA GLY A 202 2.79 -11.65 -11.55
C GLY A 202 2.31 -10.96 -12.83
N VAL A 203 0.99 -10.91 -13.05
CA VAL A 203 0.37 -10.25 -14.21
C VAL A 203 0.68 -8.75 -14.23
N LEU A 204 0.51 -8.06 -13.09
CA LEU A 204 0.76 -6.61 -13.02
C LEU A 204 2.23 -6.27 -13.21
N ARG A 205 3.13 -7.06 -12.62
CA ARG A 205 4.57 -6.89 -12.75
C ARG A 205 5.05 -7.10 -14.20
N GLU A 206 4.42 -8.01 -14.94
CA GLU A 206 4.69 -8.21 -16.37
C GLU A 206 4.14 -7.05 -17.23
N ALA A 207 2.91 -6.62 -16.96
CA ALA A 207 2.22 -5.63 -17.78
C ALA A 207 2.72 -4.20 -17.57
N ALA A 208 3.05 -3.83 -16.33
CA ALA A 208 3.41 -2.47 -15.93
C ALA A 208 4.58 -2.49 -14.93
N PRO A 209 5.82 -2.75 -15.38
CA PRO A 209 6.98 -2.70 -14.52
C PRO A 209 7.21 -1.29 -13.98
N LEU A 210 7.28 -1.15 -12.66
CA LEU A 210 7.56 0.08 -11.95
C LEU A 210 8.94 0.00 -11.29
N THR A 211 9.63 1.15 -11.22
CA THR A 211 10.94 1.30 -10.57
C THR A 211 10.99 2.62 -9.79
N GLY A 212 12.09 2.86 -9.07
CA GLY A 212 12.20 4.02 -8.18
C GLY A 212 11.28 3.90 -6.97
N VAL A 213 11.00 5.03 -6.33
CA VAL A 213 10.29 5.08 -5.03
C VAL A 213 8.92 4.41 -5.09
N GLU A 214 8.10 4.71 -6.10
CA GLU A 214 6.75 4.13 -6.23
C GLU A 214 6.79 2.63 -6.56
N GLY A 215 7.78 2.19 -7.35
CA GLY A 215 7.98 0.78 -7.65
C GLY A 215 8.43 -0.02 -6.43
N GLU A 216 9.36 0.51 -5.65
CA GLU A 216 9.78 -0.07 -4.37
C GLU A 216 8.64 -0.07 -3.35
N GLY A 217 7.84 1.00 -3.31
CA GLY A 217 6.63 1.08 -2.49
C GLY A 217 5.60 -0.01 -2.85
N TRP A 218 5.36 -0.23 -4.14
CA TRP A 218 4.47 -1.30 -4.62
C TRP A 218 4.99 -2.69 -4.26
N GLU A 219 6.27 -2.97 -4.51
CA GLU A 219 6.85 -4.28 -4.19
C GLU A 219 6.89 -4.53 -2.67
N ALA A 220 7.18 -3.50 -1.86
CA ALA A 220 7.10 -3.58 -0.41
C ALA A 220 5.67 -3.84 0.08
N TYR A 221 4.68 -3.17 -0.50
CA TYR A 221 3.26 -3.40 -0.21
C TYR A 221 2.87 -4.87 -0.48
N VAL A 222 3.19 -5.40 -1.66
CA VAL A 222 2.89 -6.79 -2.00
C VAL A 222 3.64 -7.77 -1.10
N ALA A 223 4.92 -7.51 -0.81
CA ALA A 223 5.73 -8.34 0.09
C ALA A 223 5.15 -8.39 1.52
N LEU A 224 4.62 -7.27 2.03
CA LEU A 224 3.95 -7.22 3.33
C LEU A 224 2.63 -8.02 3.34
N HIS A 225 1.87 -7.99 2.24
CA HIS A 225 0.67 -8.81 2.10
C HIS A 225 1.00 -10.31 2.07
N ARG A 226 2.02 -10.72 1.31
CA ARG A 226 2.54 -12.11 1.32
C ARG A 226 2.96 -12.53 2.72
N LYS A 227 3.75 -11.68 3.41
CA LYS A 227 4.19 -11.94 4.78
C LYS A 227 3.02 -12.09 5.75
N ALA A 228 1.96 -11.29 5.61
CA ALA A 228 0.77 -11.38 6.45
C ALA A 228 0.01 -12.70 6.25
N LEU A 229 -0.19 -13.13 4.99
CA LEU A 229 -0.84 -14.40 4.65
C LEU A 229 0.00 -15.61 5.11
N ALA A 230 1.31 -15.59 4.87
CA ALA A 230 2.22 -16.63 5.32
C ALA A 230 2.25 -16.77 6.85
N ARG A 231 2.17 -15.63 7.57
CA ARG A 231 2.03 -15.62 9.04
C ARG A 231 0.69 -16.21 9.48
N GLN A 232 -0.40 -15.89 8.79
CA GLN A 232 -1.72 -16.45 9.10
C GLN A 232 -1.71 -17.98 8.98
N HIS A 233 -1.15 -18.50 7.87
CA HIS A 233 -0.98 -19.94 7.67
C HIS A 233 -0.08 -20.58 8.73
N LEU A 234 1.02 -19.93 9.13
CA LEU A 234 1.87 -20.44 10.22
C LEU A 234 1.10 -20.55 11.54
N ILE A 235 0.28 -19.55 11.89
CA ILE A 235 -0.51 -19.57 13.13
C ILE A 235 -1.52 -20.72 13.11
N MET A 236 -2.17 -20.97 11.97
CA MET A 236 -3.07 -22.11 11.78
C MET A 236 -2.34 -23.45 11.91
N ASP A 237 -1.18 -23.60 11.27
CA ASP A 237 -0.36 -24.81 11.38
C ASP A 237 0.05 -25.09 12.83
N LEU A 238 0.50 -24.06 13.56
CA LEU A 238 0.87 -24.15 14.97
C LEU A 238 -0.32 -24.46 15.88
N HIS A 239 -1.55 -24.12 15.47
CA HIS A 239 -2.75 -24.46 16.21
C HIS A 239 -3.15 -25.91 15.99
N ASN A 240 -3.10 -26.37 14.73
CA ASN A 240 -3.54 -27.70 14.31
C ASN A 240 -2.51 -28.80 14.63
N ASP A 241 -1.22 -28.48 14.70
CA ASP A 241 -0.14 -29.42 15.00
C ASP A 241 0.58 -29.05 16.32
N PRO A 242 0.20 -29.69 17.45
CA PRO A 242 0.85 -29.49 18.74
C PRO A 242 2.34 -29.86 18.74
N GLU A 243 2.77 -30.85 17.97
CA GLU A 243 4.19 -31.26 17.92
C GLU A 243 5.03 -30.18 17.25
N LEU A 244 4.53 -29.60 16.15
CA LEU A 244 5.15 -28.45 15.51
C LEU A 244 5.20 -27.25 16.46
N ARG A 245 4.13 -27.00 17.22
CA ARG A 245 4.07 -25.92 18.20
C ARG A 245 5.10 -26.07 19.31
N ASP A 246 5.26 -27.26 19.87
CA ASP A 246 6.24 -27.54 20.91
C ASP A 246 7.67 -27.33 20.40
N LYS A 247 7.96 -27.84 19.19
CA LYS A 247 9.25 -27.62 18.53
C LYS A 247 9.52 -26.13 18.25
N TYR A 248 8.50 -25.40 17.78
CA TYR A 248 8.57 -23.96 17.53
C TYR A 248 8.83 -23.15 18.81
N ASN A 249 8.23 -23.53 19.94
CA ASN A 249 8.46 -22.84 21.20
C ASN A 249 9.84 -23.16 21.79
N ALA A 250 10.35 -24.38 21.60
CA ALA A 250 11.60 -24.84 22.20
C ALA A 250 12.87 -24.28 21.51
N ASP A 251 12.90 -24.15 20.18
CA ASP A 251 14.12 -23.84 19.42
C ASP A 251 13.99 -22.55 18.60
N GLU A 252 14.80 -21.54 18.96
CA GLU A 252 14.86 -20.26 18.26
C GLU A 252 15.42 -20.37 16.83
N ALA A 253 16.38 -21.27 16.60
CA ALA A 253 16.95 -21.49 15.27
C ALA A 253 15.90 -22.13 14.35
N PHE A 254 15.10 -23.04 14.88
CA PHE A 254 13.95 -23.61 14.15
C PHE A 254 12.92 -22.53 13.80
N ARG A 255 12.59 -21.61 14.73
CA ARG A 255 11.68 -20.48 14.43
C ARG A 255 12.18 -19.61 13.29
N ALA A 256 13.45 -19.20 13.36
CA ALA A 256 14.05 -18.34 12.33
C ALA A 256 14.07 -19.05 10.95
N ALA A 257 14.41 -20.34 10.92
CA ALA A 257 14.39 -21.13 9.69
C ALA A 257 12.97 -21.29 9.10
N GLU A 258 11.95 -21.49 9.95
CA GLU A 258 10.55 -21.53 9.51
C GLU A 258 10.09 -20.18 8.95
N TRP A 259 10.52 -19.07 9.55
CA TRP A 259 10.20 -17.73 9.04
C TRP A 259 10.83 -17.48 7.67
N GLU A 260 12.10 -17.84 7.48
CA GLU A 260 12.79 -17.71 6.20
C GLU A 260 12.14 -18.59 5.12
N ARG A 261 11.86 -19.86 5.44
CA ARG A 261 11.20 -20.82 4.54
C ARG A 261 9.86 -20.32 4.02
N ARG A 262 9.11 -19.60 4.86
CA ARG A 262 7.78 -19.06 4.55
C ARG A 262 7.81 -17.61 4.04
N GLY A 263 8.98 -17.02 3.82
CA GLY A 263 9.10 -15.65 3.30
C GLY A 263 8.76 -14.54 4.30
N MET A 264 8.84 -14.80 5.60
CA MET A 264 8.51 -13.83 6.67
C MET A 264 9.72 -13.02 7.14
N GLY A 265 10.63 -12.68 6.22
CA GLY A 265 11.82 -11.87 6.51
C GLY A 265 11.50 -10.48 7.03
N ALA A 266 12.46 -9.85 7.71
CA ALA A 266 12.34 -8.45 8.14
C ALA A 266 12.38 -7.50 6.92
N LEU A 267 11.56 -6.45 6.95
CA LEU A 267 11.66 -5.37 5.96
C LEU A 267 12.78 -4.44 6.39
N SER A 268 13.86 -4.39 5.60
CA SER A 268 14.97 -3.48 5.83
C SER A 268 14.64 -2.12 5.24
N ILE A 269 14.63 -1.08 6.07
CA ILE A 269 14.52 0.31 5.65
C ILE A 269 15.91 0.92 5.82
N GLU A 270 16.46 1.46 4.73
CA GLU A 270 17.78 2.11 4.78
C GLU A 270 17.71 3.31 5.74
N ALA A 271 18.76 3.46 6.56
CA ALA A 271 18.85 4.62 7.43
C ALA A 271 18.89 5.90 6.57
N PRO A 272 18.35 7.04 7.07
CA PRO A 272 18.49 8.31 6.38
C PRO A 272 19.97 8.55 6.05
N LEU A 273 20.26 8.81 4.77
CA LEU A 273 21.62 9.00 4.28
C LEU A 273 22.36 10.02 5.15
N GLU A 274 23.55 9.63 5.63
CA GLU A 274 24.44 10.58 6.29
C GLU A 274 24.74 11.73 5.31
N ARG A 275 24.74 12.95 5.83
CA ARG A 275 24.95 14.15 5.00
C ARG A 275 26.38 14.15 4.45
N ASP A 276 26.57 14.81 3.32
CA ASP A 276 27.88 15.03 2.71
C ASP A 276 28.61 13.73 2.32
N VAL A 277 27.89 12.73 1.81
CA VAL A 277 28.54 11.63 1.10
C VAL A 277 29.30 12.25 -0.09
N GLU A 278 30.63 12.27 0.00
CA GLU A 278 31.47 12.70 -1.11
C GLU A 278 31.16 11.83 -2.31
N LEU A 279 30.46 12.42 -3.28
CA LEU A 279 30.05 11.68 -4.47
C LEU A 279 31.29 11.39 -5.30
N HIS A 280 31.46 10.13 -5.67
CA HIS A 280 32.48 9.74 -6.63
C HIS A 280 32.19 10.43 -7.98
N TYR A 281 33.20 10.84 -8.73
CA TYR A 281 33.01 11.55 -10.03
C TYR A 281 32.16 10.78 -11.05
N ALA A 282 32.04 9.46 -10.87
CA ALA A 282 31.23 8.57 -11.70
C ALA A 282 29.75 8.48 -11.27
N GLN A 283 29.34 9.12 -10.17
CA GLN A 283 27.97 9.16 -9.66
C GLN A 283 27.12 10.29 -10.28
N VAL A 284 27.60 10.88 -11.37
CA VAL A 284 26.81 11.85 -12.14
C VAL A 284 25.57 11.17 -12.74
N PRO A 285 24.40 11.84 -12.76
CA PRO A 285 23.21 11.30 -13.39
C PRO A 285 23.41 10.98 -14.89
N ALA A 286 22.58 10.09 -15.43
CA ALA A 286 22.67 9.63 -16.83
C ALA A 286 22.16 10.64 -17.88
N TYR A 287 21.88 11.90 -17.49
CA TYR A 287 21.43 12.97 -18.37
C TYR A 287 22.46 14.11 -18.42
N GLU A 288 22.40 14.96 -19.45
CA GLU A 288 23.28 16.14 -19.55
C GLU A 288 23.05 17.10 -18.37
N ALA A 289 24.13 17.56 -17.75
CA ALA A 289 24.04 18.45 -16.59
C ALA A 289 23.12 19.66 -16.85
N PHE A 290 22.39 20.09 -15.81
CA PHE A 290 21.51 21.25 -15.94
C PHE A 290 22.31 22.50 -16.32
N ARG A 291 21.68 23.39 -17.09
CA ARG A 291 22.29 24.63 -17.53
C ARG A 291 22.59 25.53 -16.33
N SER A 292 23.81 26.08 -16.25
CA SER A 292 24.20 27.00 -15.18
C SER A 292 23.72 28.45 -15.40
N HIS A 293 23.62 28.90 -16.65
CA HIS A 293 23.27 30.28 -17.04
C HIS A 293 22.22 30.32 -18.14
#